data_AF-A0A8D2IVW4-F1
#
_entry.id   AF-A0A8D2IVW4-F1
#
_cell.length_a   1.000
_cell.length_b   1.000
_cell.length_c   1.000
_cell.angle_alpha   90.00
_cell.angle_beta   90.00
_cell.angle_gamma   90.00
#
_symmetry.space_group_name_H-M   'P 1'
#
loop_
_entity.id
_entity.type
_entity.pdbx_description
1 polymer ?
#
loop_
_entity_poly.entity_id
_entity_poly.type
_entity_poly.pdbx_seq_one_letter_code
_entity_poly.pdbx_strand_id
1 'polypeptide(L)'
;ITSYDTKPDQLLQLMVKEWQMELPKLVISVHGGIQNFKLPSKLKQLFSKGLTKAAETTGAWILTEGTNTGVSRHVGDALKIHASQHLRKICAVGIPPWGIIENQKDLIGKDVVSLYQTLSNPLSKLSTLNSMHSHFILADDGTVGKYGNEMKLRRNLEKYLSLQKIHTSDLFYLFIEIKLHRLQKDHSLKLVIGMSQGVPLVGLLVEGGPNEILTVREYVTDKPAVPIVVFEGTGRAADLLAFTHKHTLLTLLEGERRSTAVLLNRPFPQYPLCNRLFRCSSFD
;
A
#
# COMPACT_ATOMS: atom_id res chain seq x y z
N ILE A 1 -16.28 0.27 13.81
CA ILE A 1 -15.42 1.19 14.59
C ILE A 1 -14.63 0.32 15.56
N THR A 2 -13.32 0.56 15.73
CA THR A 2 -12.47 -0.25 16.61
C THR A 2 -11.47 0.64 17.33
N SER A 3 -11.03 0.25 18.53
CA SER A 3 -9.98 1.00 19.24
C SER A 3 -8.66 1.00 18.46
N TYR A 4 -7.91 2.09 18.49
CA TYR A 4 -6.61 2.22 17.80
C TYR A 4 -5.53 1.23 18.31
N ASP A 5 -5.75 0.61 19.47
CA ASP A 5 -4.87 -0.41 20.08
C ASP A 5 -5.41 -1.85 19.94
N THR A 6 -6.48 -2.04 19.16
CA THR A 6 -7.02 -3.37 18.85
C THR A 6 -5.93 -4.28 18.31
N LYS A 7 -5.90 -5.54 18.79
CA LYS A 7 -4.87 -6.49 18.36
C LYS A 7 -5.06 -6.87 16.88
N PRO A 8 -3.97 -7.01 16.12
CA PRO A 8 -4.06 -7.20 14.67
C PRO A 8 -4.59 -8.60 14.27
N ASP A 9 -4.53 -9.60 15.14
CA ASP A 9 -5.15 -10.92 14.95
C ASP A 9 -6.68 -10.83 14.88
N GLN A 10 -7.28 -9.99 15.73
CA GLN A 10 -8.71 -9.74 15.73
C GLN A 10 -9.15 -9.00 14.46
N LEU A 11 -8.35 -8.02 14.01
CA LEU A 11 -8.61 -7.32 12.74
C LEU A 11 -8.53 -8.28 11.55
N LEU A 12 -7.49 -9.11 11.48
CA LEU A 12 -7.36 -10.06 10.39
C LEU A 12 -8.50 -11.10 10.41
N GLN A 13 -8.91 -11.55 11.60
CA GLN A 13 -10.05 -12.45 11.75
C GLN A 13 -11.33 -11.81 11.21
N LEU A 14 -11.61 -10.55 11.56
CA LEU A 14 -12.74 -9.80 11.04
C LEU A 14 -12.70 -9.74 9.50
N MET A 15 -11.55 -9.35 8.93
CA MET A 15 -11.38 -9.20 7.49
C MET A 15 -11.54 -10.52 6.73
N VAL A 16 -10.93 -11.60 7.19
CA VAL A 16 -10.92 -12.87 6.45
C VAL A 16 -12.16 -13.72 6.74
N LYS A 17 -12.62 -13.79 8.01
CA LYS A 17 -13.74 -14.66 8.38
C LYS A 17 -15.09 -13.98 8.21
N GLU A 18 -15.26 -12.78 8.78
CA GLU A 18 -16.56 -12.11 8.80
C GLU A 18 -16.83 -11.36 7.50
N TRP A 19 -15.83 -10.64 6.98
CA TRP A 19 -15.93 -9.94 5.69
C TRP A 19 -15.65 -10.84 4.49
N GLN A 20 -15.26 -12.09 4.72
CA GLN A 20 -14.96 -13.09 3.68
C GLN A 20 -13.94 -12.61 2.65
N MET A 21 -12.97 -11.79 3.07
CA MET A 21 -11.91 -11.32 2.19
C MET A 21 -10.88 -12.42 1.97
N GLU A 22 -10.48 -12.62 0.71
CA GLU A 22 -9.33 -13.47 0.38
C GLU A 22 -8.04 -12.88 0.95
N LEU A 23 -7.23 -13.72 1.61
CA LEU A 23 -5.93 -13.31 2.14
C LEU A 23 -5.04 -12.75 1.01
N PRO A 24 -4.41 -11.57 1.18
CA PRO A 24 -3.66 -10.95 0.10
C PRO A 24 -2.40 -11.72 -0.21
N LYS A 25 -2.01 -11.75 -1.49
CA LYS A 25 -0.70 -12.23 -1.93
C LYS A 25 0.38 -11.14 -1.85
N LEU A 26 -0.03 -9.89 -1.67
CA LEU A 26 0.80 -8.70 -1.53
C LEU A 26 0.00 -7.61 -0.81
N VAL A 27 0.65 -6.79 0.00
CA VAL A 27 0.07 -5.56 0.56
C VAL A 27 0.80 -4.36 -0.03
N ILE A 28 0.03 -3.43 -0.61
CA ILE A 28 0.51 -2.13 -1.08
C ILE A 28 0.00 -1.08 -0.10
N SER A 29 0.90 -0.53 0.71
CA SER A 29 0.56 0.52 1.69
C SER A 29 0.88 1.89 1.13
N VAL A 30 -0.15 2.70 0.86
CA VAL A 30 0.00 4.03 0.24
C VAL A 30 0.03 5.12 1.31
N HIS A 31 1.09 5.91 1.28
CA HIS A 31 1.37 7.05 2.15
C HIS A 31 1.56 8.30 1.31
N GLY A 32 1.28 9.47 1.90
CA GLY A 32 1.34 10.72 1.17
C GLY A 32 0.61 11.84 1.88
N GLY A 33 0.47 12.97 1.19
CA GLY A 33 -0.18 14.13 1.80
C GLY A 33 -1.65 13.89 2.12
N ILE A 34 -2.05 14.29 3.33
CA ILE A 34 -3.44 14.23 3.82
C ILE A 34 -4.29 15.36 3.20
N GLN A 35 -3.68 16.52 2.94
CA GLN A 35 -4.36 17.66 2.29
C GLN A 35 -4.43 17.48 0.78
N ASN A 36 -5.48 18.00 0.14
CA ASN A 36 -5.61 17.94 -1.32
C ASN A 36 -4.44 18.61 -2.04
N PHE A 37 -3.84 17.89 -2.98
CA PHE A 37 -2.80 18.39 -3.88
C PHE A 37 -3.06 17.95 -5.31
N LYS A 38 -2.51 18.69 -6.26
CA LYS A 38 -2.65 18.40 -7.69
C LYS A 38 -1.44 17.62 -8.19
N LEU A 39 -1.66 16.41 -8.68
CA LEU A 39 -0.65 15.66 -9.41
C LEU A 39 -0.52 16.20 -10.85
N PRO A 40 0.70 16.34 -11.39
CA PRO A 40 0.92 16.55 -12.81
C PRO A 40 0.21 15.46 -13.63
N SER A 41 -0.39 15.81 -14.77
CA SER A 41 -1.24 14.89 -15.56
C SER A 41 -0.53 13.57 -15.90
N LYS A 42 0.72 13.65 -16.35
CA LYS A 42 1.58 12.49 -16.65
C LYS A 42 1.78 11.60 -15.41
N LEU A 43 2.08 12.19 -14.26
CA LEU A 43 2.27 11.44 -13.01
C LEU A 43 0.95 10.84 -12.50
N LYS A 44 -0.18 11.55 -12.64
CA LYS A 44 -1.50 11.02 -12.29
C LYS A 44 -1.83 9.76 -13.10
N GLN A 45 -1.55 9.76 -14.40
CA GLN A 45 -1.76 8.61 -15.27
C GLN A 45 -0.85 7.44 -14.91
N LEU A 46 0.44 7.70 -14.68
CA LEU A 46 1.41 6.66 -14.29
C LEU A 46 1.08 6.05 -12.93
N PHE A 47 0.75 6.88 -11.94
CA PHE A 47 0.30 6.45 -10.63
C PHE A 47 -0.95 5.57 -10.74
N SER A 48 -1.98 6.06 -11.42
CA SER A 48 -3.25 5.33 -11.56
C SER A 48 -3.07 3.99 -12.24
N LYS A 49 -2.40 3.96 -13.40
CA LYS A 49 -2.18 2.72 -14.17
C LYS A 49 -1.27 1.74 -13.43
N GLY A 50 -0.19 2.23 -12.82
CA GLY A 50 0.76 1.41 -12.09
C GLY A 50 0.13 0.75 -10.87
N LEU A 51 -0.60 1.53 -10.06
CA LEU A 51 -1.24 1.04 -8.84
C LEU A 51 -2.31 -0.02 -9.15
N THR A 52 -3.24 0.29 -10.05
CA THR A 52 -4.35 -0.62 -10.36
C THR A 52 -3.86 -1.88 -11.06
N LYS A 53 -2.90 -1.76 -11.98
CA LYS A 53 -2.32 -2.92 -12.65
C LYS A 53 -1.57 -3.83 -11.68
N ALA A 54 -0.79 -3.27 -10.76
CA ALA A 54 -0.06 -4.05 -9.76
C ALA A 54 -1.04 -4.80 -8.83
N ALA A 55 -2.06 -4.11 -8.34
CA ALA A 55 -3.05 -4.69 -7.44
C ALA A 55 -3.86 -5.80 -8.12
N GLU A 56 -4.36 -5.56 -9.33
CA GLU A 56 -5.13 -6.55 -10.10
C GLU A 56 -4.31 -7.79 -10.48
N THR A 57 -3.05 -7.59 -10.89
CA THR A 57 -2.21 -8.70 -11.37
C THR A 57 -1.80 -9.63 -10.22
N THR A 58 -1.60 -9.07 -9.02
CA THR A 58 -1.10 -9.82 -7.87
C THR A 58 -2.20 -10.28 -6.91
N GLY A 59 -3.41 -9.68 -6.99
CA GLY A 59 -4.41 -9.84 -5.94
C GLY A 59 -3.99 -9.13 -4.65
N ALA A 60 -3.39 -7.94 -4.77
CA ALA A 60 -2.94 -7.19 -3.61
C ALA A 60 -4.09 -6.48 -2.89
N TRP A 61 -3.95 -6.34 -1.58
CA TRP A 61 -4.71 -5.35 -0.84
C TRP A 61 -4.01 -4.00 -0.91
N ILE A 62 -4.78 -2.94 -1.16
CA ILE A 62 -4.32 -1.56 -1.06
C ILE A 62 -4.76 -1.01 0.29
N LEU A 63 -3.81 -0.62 1.14
CA LEU A 63 -4.08 0.06 2.41
C LEU A 63 -3.84 1.56 2.24
N THR A 64 -4.79 2.39 2.66
CA THR A 64 -4.66 3.86 2.71
C THR A 64 -5.40 4.41 3.93
N GLU A 65 -5.39 5.73 4.12
CA GLU A 65 -6.26 6.40 5.11
C GLU A 65 -7.76 6.28 4.78
N GLY A 66 -8.15 6.10 3.52
CA GLY A 66 -9.56 5.94 3.13
C GLY A 66 -10.38 7.23 3.05
N THR A 67 -9.79 8.39 3.31
CA THR A 67 -10.48 9.68 3.18
C THR A 67 -10.59 10.14 1.72
N ASN A 68 -11.56 11.01 1.43
CA ASN A 68 -11.73 11.64 0.12
C ASN A 68 -10.85 12.90 -0.04
N THR A 69 -9.68 12.90 0.58
CA THR A 69 -8.70 13.98 0.55
C THR A 69 -7.30 13.43 0.22
N GLY A 70 -6.41 14.32 -0.22
CA GLY A 70 -4.98 14.00 -0.32
C GLY A 70 -4.64 12.83 -1.23
N VAL A 71 -3.68 12.01 -0.82
CA VAL A 71 -3.24 10.82 -1.56
C VAL A 71 -4.35 9.77 -1.67
N SER A 72 -5.17 9.62 -0.61
CA SER A 72 -6.26 8.66 -0.59
C SER A 72 -7.33 8.98 -1.65
N ARG A 73 -7.59 10.27 -1.90
CA ARG A 73 -8.41 10.71 -3.03
C ARG A 73 -7.84 10.28 -4.38
N HIS A 74 -6.54 10.45 -4.61
CA HIS A 74 -5.90 10.01 -5.87
C HIS A 74 -5.96 8.49 -6.05
N VAL A 75 -5.88 7.72 -4.97
CA VAL A 75 -6.12 6.27 -4.99
C VAL A 75 -7.57 5.98 -5.41
N GLY A 76 -8.55 6.66 -4.82
CA GLY A 76 -9.95 6.50 -5.19
C GLY A 76 -10.23 6.84 -6.67
N ASP A 77 -9.66 7.93 -7.17
CA ASP A 77 -9.73 8.31 -8.60
C ASP A 77 -9.18 7.18 -9.50
N ALA A 78 -8.05 6.57 -9.12
CA ALA A 78 -7.45 5.48 -9.87
C ALA A 78 -8.36 4.22 -9.89
N LEU A 79 -8.94 3.89 -8.74
CA LEU A 79 -9.89 2.77 -8.59
C LEU A 79 -11.18 3.02 -9.39
N LYS A 80 -11.67 4.26 -9.43
CA LYS A 80 -12.84 4.64 -10.23
C LYS A 80 -12.62 4.43 -11.73
N ILE A 81 -11.46 4.87 -12.24
CA ILE A 81 -11.09 4.66 -13.64
C ILE A 81 -11.01 3.16 -13.94
N HIS A 82 -10.35 2.38 -13.08
CA HIS A 82 -10.22 0.92 -13.25
C HIS A 82 -11.57 0.21 -13.25
N ALA A 83 -12.45 0.51 -12.28
CA ALA A 83 -13.76 -0.12 -12.13
C ALA A 83 -14.70 0.14 -13.34
N SER A 84 -14.52 1.27 -14.02
CA SER A 84 -15.28 1.56 -15.26
C SER A 84 -14.85 0.69 -16.45
N GLN A 85 -13.63 0.12 -16.39
CA GLN A 85 -13.01 -0.60 -17.49
C GLN A 85 -12.90 -2.12 -17.23
N HIS A 86 -12.98 -2.56 -15.97
CA HIS A 86 -12.69 -3.94 -15.57
C HIS A 86 -13.75 -4.46 -14.60
N LEU A 87 -14.06 -5.76 -14.68
CA LEU A 87 -15.05 -6.42 -13.81
C LEU A 87 -14.48 -6.83 -12.45
N ARG A 88 -13.15 -7.04 -12.36
CA ARG A 88 -12.50 -7.46 -11.11
C ARG A 88 -12.34 -6.27 -10.18
N LYS A 89 -12.98 -6.34 -9.01
CA LYS A 89 -12.84 -5.32 -7.97
C LYS A 89 -11.50 -5.47 -7.27
N ILE A 90 -10.75 -4.37 -7.20
CA ILE A 90 -9.53 -4.28 -6.39
C ILE A 90 -9.92 -4.08 -4.93
N CYS A 91 -9.28 -4.83 -4.02
CA CYS A 91 -9.48 -4.67 -2.60
C CYS A 91 -8.70 -3.44 -2.09
N ALA A 92 -9.44 -2.40 -1.71
CA ALA A 92 -8.91 -1.21 -1.07
C ALA A 92 -9.52 -1.01 0.32
N VAL A 93 -8.67 -0.93 1.33
CA VAL A 93 -9.05 -0.81 2.75
C VAL A 93 -8.60 0.55 3.25
N GLY A 94 -9.55 1.35 3.71
CA GLY A 94 -9.31 2.63 4.36
C GLY A 94 -9.19 2.47 5.87
N ILE A 95 -8.16 3.05 6.48
CA ILE A 95 -7.98 3.05 7.94
C ILE A 95 -7.85 4.50 8.44
N PRO A 96 -8.95 5.27 8.46
CA PRO A 96 -8.93 6.65 8.95
C PRO A 96 -9.10 6.70 10.48
N PRO A 97 -8.67 7.81 11.11
CA PRO A 97 -9.11 8.13 12.46
C PRO A 97 -10.62 8.35 12.49
N TRP A 98 -11.33 7.78 13.45
CA TRP A 98 -12.78 7.97 13.61
C TRP A 98 -13.15 9.44 13.82
N GLY A 99 -12.41 10.13 14.69
CA GLY A 99 -12.71 11.51 15.09
C GLY A 99 -12.55 12.57 14.00
N ILE A 100 -12.05 12.21 12.81
CA ILE A 100 -11.95 13.13 11.67
C ILE A 100 -13.06 12.92 10.63
N ILE A 101 -13.93 11.92 10.81
CA ILE A 101 -14.92 11.54 9.82
C ILE A 101 -16.12 12.48 9.92
N GLU A 102 -16.40 13.17 8.82
CA GLU A 102 -17.60 13.98 8.69
C GLU A 102 -18.85 13.11 8.74
N ASN A 103 -19.91 13.58 9.40
CA ASN A 103 -21.17 12.87 9.60
C ASN A 103 -21.02 11.49 10.26
N GLN A 104 -20.03 11.33 11.14
CA GLN A 104 -19.77 10.06 11.84
C GLN A 104 -20.99 9.49 12.59
N LYS A 105 -21.93 10.35 13.03
CA LYS A 105 -23.16 9.90 13.71
C LYS A 105 -24.03 9.00 12.84
N ASP A 106 -24.02 9.19 11.52
CA ASP A 106 -24.81 8.40 10.58
C ASP A 106 -24.28 6.96 10.48
N LEU A 107 -23.00 6.76 10.82
CA LEU A 107 -22.32 5.46 10.82
C LEU A 107 -22.50 4.69 12.13
N ILE A 108 -23.16 5.27 13.13
CA ILE A 108 -23.39 4.61 14.42
C ILE A 108 -24.64 3.74 14.32
N GLY A 109 -24.43 2.44 14.47
CA GLY A 109 -25.50 1.48 14.62
C GLY A 109 -24.95 0.06 14.68
N LYS A 110 -25.73 -0.86 15.25
CA LYS A 110 -25.36 -2.27 15.35
C LYS A 110 -26.19 -3.05 14.33
N ASP A 111 -25.51 -3.77 13.45
CA ASP A 111 -26.12 -4.63 12.43
C ASP A 111 -27.14 -3.89 11.54
N VAL A 112 -26.86 -2.62 11.22
CA VAL A 112 -27.69 -1.77 10.37
C VAL A 112 -26.97 -1.36 9.09
N VAL A 113 -27.74 -1.18 8.03
CA VAL A 113 -27.28 -0.50 6.81
C VAL A 113 -27.51 0.98 7.00
N SER A 114 -26.43 1.74 7.15
CA SER A 114 -26.46 3.19 7.26
C SER A 114 -26.21 3.85 5.90
N LEU A 115 -27.02 4.84 5.55
CA LEU A 115 -26.72 5.73 4.43
C LEU A 115 -25.67 6.75 4.88
N TYR A 116 -24.53 6.77 4.21
CA TYR A 116 -23.47 7.74 4.45
C TYR A 116 -23.33 8.71 3.28
N GLN A 117 -23.39 10.01 3.57
CA GLN A 117 -23.24 11.05 2.57
C GLN A 117 -21.80 11.53 2.47
N THR A 118 -21.20 11.39 1.28
CA THR A 118 -19.79 11.78 1.02
C THR A 118 -19.62 13.25 0.63
N LEU A 119 -20.64 14.09 0.85
CA LEU A 119 -20.58 15.52 0.55
C LEU A 119 -19.67 16.21 1.56
N SER A 120 -18.58 16.80 1.09
CA SER A 120 -17.68 17.60 1.92
C SER A 120 -18.34 18.92 2.30
N ASN A 121 -18.33 19.27 3.58
CA ASN A 121 -18.69 20.61 4.02
C ASN A 121 -17.47 21.56 3.90
N PRO A 122 -17.53 22.62 3.08
CA PRO A 122 -16.39 23.54 2.88
C PRO A 122 -15.98 24.31 4.14
N LEU A 123 -16.84 24.37 5.16
CA LEU A 123 -16.55 25.02 6.45
C LEU A 123 -15.97 24.06 7.50
N SER A 124 -16.01 22.75 7.21
CA SER A 124 -15.55 21.71 8.11
C SER A 124 -14.06 21.45 7.92
N LYS A 125 -13.36 21.19 9.03
CA LYS A 125 -11.98 20.69 9.01
C LYS A 125 -11.90 19.16 8.96
N LEU A 126 -13.06 18.50 8.99
CA LEU A 126 -13.20 17.04 8.91
C LEU A 126 -13.08 16.57 7.45
N SER A 127 -13.00 15.26 7.25
CA SER A 127 -12.92 14.65 5.94
C SER A 127 -14.02 13.60 5.77
N THR A 128 -14.51 13.44 4.54
CA THR A 128 -15.45 12.37 4.21
C THR A 128 -14.70 11.09 3.84
N LEU A 129 -15.37 9.94 4.01
CA LEU A 129 -14.88 8.67 3.49
C LEU A 129 -14.89 8.65 1.95
N ASN A 130 -13.93 7.95 1.35
CA ASN A 130 -13.83 7.80 -0.09
C ASN A 130 -14.71 6.64 -0.59
N SER A 131 -15.71 6.94 -1.42
CA SER A 131 -16.66 5.93 -1.91
C SER A 131 -16.07 4.84 -2.80
N MET A 132 -14.80 4.98 -3.24
CA MET A 132 -14.13 3.98 -4.06
C MET A 132 -13.35 2.94 -3.25
N HIS A 133 -13.24 3.13 -1.94
CA HIS A 133 -12.68 2.10 -1.05
C HIS A 133 -13.74 1.03 -0.76
N SER A 134 -13.29 -0.22 -0.74
CA SER A 134 -14.17 -1.38 -0.56
C SER A 134 -14.51 -1.65 0.91
N HIS A 135 -13.60 -1.33 1.83
CA HIS A 135 -13.72 -1.63 3.25
C HIS A 135 -13.12 -0.50 4.09
N PHE A 136 -13.60 -0.36 5.33
CA PHE A 136 -13.13 0.65 6.27
C PHE A 136 -12.93 0.09 7.67
N ILE A 137 -11.78 0.40 8.27
CA ILE A 137 -11.49 0.17 9.69
C ILE A 137 -11.36 1.56 10.33
N LEU A 138 -12.42 2.03 10.97
CA LEU A 138 -12.44 3.33 11.63
C LEU A 138 -11.74 3.22 12.99
N ALA A 139 -10.55 3.82 13.10
CA ALA A 139 -9.69 3.74 14.28
C ALA A 139 -10.07 4.82 15.29
N ASP A 140 -10.62 4.42 16.43
CA ASP A 140 -11.04 5.31 17.50
C ASP A 140 -9.97 5.38 18.60
N ASP A 141 -9.55 6.60 18.93
CA ASP A 141 -8.65 6.91 20.03
C ASP A 141 -9.30 7.85 21.06
N GLY A 142 -10.61 8.09 20.94
CA GLY A 142 -11.38 9.00 21.78
C GLY A 142 -11.17 10.49 21.48
N THR A 143 -10.33 10.84 20.50
CA THR A 143 -10.09 12.24 20.13
C THR A 143 -11.00 12.69 18.99
N VAL A 144 -11.14 14.01 18.82
CA VAL A 144 -11.90 14.62 17.73
C VAL A 144 -10.97 15.51 16.91
N GLY A 145 -11.00 15.35 15.58
CA GLY A 145 -10.25 16.15 14.63
C GLY A 145 -8.72 15.93 14.64
N LYS A 146 -8.24 14.84 15.26
CA LYS A 146 -6.80 14.54 15.33
C LYS A 146 -6.43 13.33 14.48
N TYR A 147 -5.21 13.37 13.96
CA TYR A 147 -4.54 12.30 13.21
C TYR A 147 -3.38 11.75 14.04
N GLY A 148 -2.91 10.54 13.70
CA GLY A 148 -1.64 9.96 14.14
C GLY A 148 -1.78 8.59 14.81
N ASN A 149 -2.86 8.34 15.57
CA ASN A 149 -3.01 7.08 16.30
C ASN A 149 -3.49 5.92 15.41
N GLU A 150 -4.23 6.20 14.35
CA GLU A 150 -4.61 5.26 13.29
C GLU A 150 -3.39 4.62 12.61
N MET A 151 -2.28 5.38 12.53
CA MET A 151 -1.03 4.87 11.94
C MET A 151 -0.45 3.72 12.77
N LYS A 152 -0.58 3.75 14.10
CA LYS A 152 -0.16 2.62 14.96
C LYS A 152 -0.98 1.37 14.65
N LEU A 153 -2.30 1.49 14.54
CA LEU A 153 -3.19 0.38 14.19
C LEU A 153 -2.81 -0.20 12.81
N ARG A 154 -2.63 0.69 11.83
CA ARG A 154 -2.25 0.32 10.46
C ARG A 154 -0.89 -0.39 10.39
N ARG A 155 0.14 0.13 11.07
CA ARG A 155 1.47 -0.51 11.14
C ARG A 155 1.42 -1.88 11.81
N ASN A 156 0.64 -2.01 12.88
CA ASN A 156 0.47 -3.30 13.56
C ASN A 156 -0.21 -4.34 12.64
N LEU A 157 -1.24 -3.93 11.91
CA LEU A 157 -1.90 -4.79 10.92
C LEU A 157 -0.95 -5.18 9.78
N GLU A 158 -0.20 -4.23 9.23
CA GLU A 158 0.79 -4.45 8.17
C GLU A 158 1.88 -5.45 8.60
N LYS A 159 2.43 -5.28 9.81
CA LYS A 159 3.42 -6.20 10.40
C LYS A 159 2.81 -7.58 10.65
N TYR A 160 1.56 -7.66 11.07
CA TYR A 160 0.90 -8.93 11.30
C TYR A 160 0.59 -9.67 9.99
N LEU A 161 0.17 -8.95 8.94
CA LEU A 161 -0.04 -9.49 7.59
C LEU A 161 1.25 -10.08 7.02
N SER A 162 2.39 -9.41 7.21
CA SER A 162 3.68 -9.91 6.71
C SER A 162 4.21 -11.16 7.41
N LEU A 163 3.60 -11.54 8.54
CA LEU A 163 3.87 -12.80 9.23
C LEU A 163 2.92 -13.93 8.80
N GLN A 164 1.83 -13.62 8.08
CA GLN A 164 0.86 -14.63 7.66
C GLN A 164 1.44 -15.49 6.55
N LYS A 165 1.42 -16.80 6.75
CA LYS A 165 1.90 -17.76 5.76
C LYS A 165 0.94 -17.80 4.58
N ILE A 166 1.49 -17.61 3.38
CA ILE A 166 0.73 -17.88 2.15
C ILE A 166 0.59 -19.41 2.03
N HIS A 167 -0.64 -19.93 2.11
CA HIS A 167 -0.88 -21.36 1.93
C HIS A 167 -0.50 -21.77 0.50
N THR A 168 0.49 -22.65 0.40
CA THR A 168 1.12 -23.12 -0.85
C THR A 168 0.23 -23.99 -1.75
N SER A 169 -1.05 -24.20 -1.41
CA SER A 169 -1.99 -24.95 -2.23
C SER A 169 -2.35 -24.23 -3.55
N ASP A 170 -2.35 -22.90 -3.56
CA ASP A 170 -2.64 -22.12 -4.79
C ASP A 170 -1.46 -22.03 -5.76
N LEU A 171 -0.22 -22.20 -5.25
CA LEU A 171 0.98 -22.23 -6.08
C LEU A 171 1.21 -23.59 -6.74
N PHE A 172 0.52 -24.63 -6.26
CA PHE A 172 0.62 -25.99 -6.80
C PHE A 172 0.02 -26.11 -8.21
N TYR A 173 -1.07 -25.38 -8.49
CA TYR A 173 -1.71 -25.36 -9.82
C TYR A 173 -0.89 -24.59 -10.86
N LEU A 174 -0.27 -23.46 -10.49
CA LEU A 174 0.65 -22.73 -11.35
C LEU A 174 1.89 -23.58 -11.69
N PHE A 175 2.29 -24.47 -10.77
CA PHE A 175 3.41 -25.39 -10.96
C PHE A 175 3.10 -26.50 -11.98
N ILE A 176 1.85 -26.95 -12.12
CA ILE A 176 1.48 -27.99 -13.10
C ILE A 176 1.40 -27.42 -14.53
N GLU A 177 0.84 -26.22 -14.73
CA GLU A 177 0.78 -25.61 -16.08
C GLU A 177 2.17 -25.29 -16.64
N ILE A 178 3.08 -24.76 -15.81
CA ILE A 178 4.44 -24.43 -16.26
C ILE A 178 5.26 -25.70 -16.56
N LYS A 179 4.98 -26.81 -15.86
CA LYS A 179 5.69 -28.08 -16.04
C LYS A 179 5.21 -28.86 -17.27
N LEU A 180 3.93 -28.74 -17.64
CA LEU A 180 3.39 -29.36 -18.86
C LEU A 180 3.93 -28.75 -20.16
N HIS A 181 4.41 -27.50 -20.14
CA HIS A 181 4.90 -26.83 -21.35
C HIS A 181 6.43 -26.82 -21.54
N ARG A 182 7.23 -27.37 -20.61
CA ARG A 182 8.71 -27.33 -20.66
C ARG A 182 9.42 -28.62 -20.24
N LEU A 183 8.90 -29.78 -20.65
CA LEU A 183 9.67 -31.03 -20.60
C LEU A 183 10.62 -31.12 -21.81
N GLN A 184 11.76 -30.43 -21.74
CA GLN A 184 13.06 -30.96 -22.17
C GLN A 184 14.18 -29.97 -21.85
N LYS A 185 15.19 -30.46 -21.11
CA LYS A 185 16.47 -29.82 -20.73
C LYS A 185 16.40 -28.80 -19.59
N ASP A 186 16.60 -29.26 -18.36
CA ASP A 186 17.89 -29.05 -17.67
C ASP A 186 17.92 -29.78 -16.31
N HIS A 187 19.06 -30.40 -15.99
CA HIS A 187 19.30 -31.28 -14.83
C HIS A 187 19.88 -30.51 -13.62
N SER A 188 19.22 -29.42 -13.19
CA SER A 188 19.57 -28.74 -11.92
C SER A 188 18.42 -27.90 -11.35
N LEU A 189 17.23 -28.48 -11.21
CA LEU A 189 16.17 -27.88 -10.38
C LEU A 189 16.34 -28.37 -8.93
N LYS A 190 17.31 -27.79 -8.21
CA LYS A 190 17.25 -27.73 -6.75
C LYS A 190 16.09 -26.81 -6.39
N LEU A 191 14.90 -27.40 -6.37
CA LEU A 191 13.69 -26.77 -5.91
C LEU A 191 13.83 -26.55 -4.40
N VAL A 192 14.24 -25.34 -4.02
CA VAL A 192 14.14 -24.83 -2.66
C VAL A 192 12.65 -24.66 -2.34
N ILE A 193 11.94 -25.76 -2.11
CA ILE A 193 10.66 -25.74 -1.38
C ILE A 193 11.03 -25.55 0.09
N GLY A 194 11.01 -24.30 0.51
CA GLY A 194 11.36 -23.85 1.84
C GLY A 194 11.66 -22.37 1.69
N MET A 195 10.68 -21.49 1.81
CA MET A 195 10.26 -20.94 3.08
C MET A 195 8.83 -20.43 2.92
N SER A 196 8.00 -20.59 3.96
CA SER A 196 6.77 -19.82 4.10
C SER A 196 7.13 -18.34 4.23
N GLN A 197 7.35 -17.66 3.11
CA GLN A 197 7.49 -16.21 3.11
C GLN A 197 6.10 -15.64 3.40
N GLY A 198 6.00 -14.83 4.44
CA GLY A 198 4.72 -14.21 4.77
C GLY A 198 4.32 -13.19 3.70
N VAL A 199 3.14 -12.58 3.84
CA VAL A 199 2.63 -11.69 2.78
C VAL A 199 3.60 -10.52 2.55
N PRO A 200 4.17 -10.35 1.34
CA PRO A 200 5.08 -9.25 1.08
C PRO A 200 4.36 -7.90 1.27
N LEU A 201 5.07 -6.93 1.83
CA LEU A 201 4.60 -5.57 2.05
C LEU A 201 5.47 -4.60 1.27
N VAL A 202 4.85 -3.66 0.56
CA VAL A 202 5.53 -2.58 -0.15
C VAL A 202 4.86 -1.26 0.22
N GLY A 203 5.65 -0.26 0.59
CA GLY A 203 5.19 1.10 0.80
C GLY A 203 5.22 1.92 -0.51
N LEU A 204 4.28 2.84 -0.65
CA LEU A 204 4.21 3.80 -1.73
C LEU A 204 4.15 5.20 -1.14
N LEU A 205 5.06 6.09 -1.54
CA LEU A 205 5.03 7.49 -1.10
C LEU A 205 4.69 8.41 -2.27
N VAL A 206 3.64 9.20 -2.10
CA VAL A 206 3.20 10.23 -3.05
C VAL A 206 3.04 11.55 -2.31
N GLU A 207 3.85 12.55 -2.63
CA GLU A 207 3.92 13.81 -1.90
C GLU A 207 4.32 13.57 -0.42
N GLY A 208 3.60 14.09 0.58
CA GLY A 208 3.85 13.89 2.00
C GLY A 208 4.41 15.11 2.73
N GLY A 209 4.05 15.23 4.00
CA GLY A 209 4.62 16.15 4.96
C GLY A 209 5.75 15.50 5.80
N PRO A 210 6.13 16.15 6.92
CA PRO A 210 7.18 15.63 7.80
C PRO A 210 6.87 14.27 8.43
N ASN A 211 5.59 13.98 8.70
CA ASN A 211 5.17 12.71 9.29
C ASN A 211 5.46 11.54 8.34
N GLU A 212 5.30 11.74 7.03
CA GLU A 212 5.58 10.73 6.02
C GLU A 212 7.08 10.40 5.95
N ILE A 213 7.97 11.36 6.26
CA ILE A 213 9.41 11.09 6.39
C ILE A 213 9.67 10.14 7.58
N LEU A 214 8.96 10.34 8.70
CA LEU A 214 9.06 9.46 9.87
C LEU A 214 8.52 8.07 9.55
N THR A 215 7.39 7.98 8.84
CA THR A 215 6.84 6.72 8.35
C THR A 215 7.83 5.99 7.44
N VAL A 216 8.45 6.70 6.49
CA VAL A 216 9.48 6.13 5.60
C VAL A 216 10.66 5.61 6.41
N ARG A 217 11.14 6.40 7.38
CA ARG A 217 12.20 5.97 8.29
C ARG A 217 11.82 4.68 9.01
N GLU A 218 10.65 4.62 9.62
CA GLU A 218 10.18 3.41 10.33
C GLU A 218 10.21 2.18 9.42
N TYR A 219 9.64 2.30 8.22
CA TYR A 219 9.60 1.24 7.21
C TYR A 219 10.98 0.71 6.84
N VAL A 220 11.95 1.59 6.57
CA VAL A 220 13.30 1.17 6.15
C VAL A 220 14.17 0.68 7.30
N THR A 221 13.85 1.06 8.54
CA THR A 221 14.55 0.60 9.75
C THR A 221 13.95 -0.65 10.40
N ASP A 222 12.72 -1.03 9.99
CA ASP A 222 12.05 -2.22 10.49
C ASP A 222 12.82 -3.50 10.15
N LYS A 223 12.51 -4.59 10.86
CA LYS A 223 13.12 -5.91 10.65
C LYS A 223 12.02 -6.94 10.38
N PRO A 224 11.90 -7.47 9.15
CA PRO A 224 12.64 -7.07 7.93
C PRO A 224 12.25 -5.68 7.43
N ALA A 225 13.16 -5.01 6.72
CA ALA A 225 12.91 -3.69 6.15
C ALA A 225 11.83 -3.77 5.08
N VAL A 226 10.95 -2.78 5.05
CA VAL A 226 9.85 -2.68 4.09
C VAL A 226 10.29 -1.80 2.92
N PRO A 227 10.33 -2.31 1.67
CA PRO A 227 10.68 -1.50 0.52
C PRO A 227 9.64 -0.40 0.30
N ILE A 228 10.11 0.81 -0.02
CA ILE A 228 9.25 1.96 -0.37
C ILE A 228 9.57 2.44 -1.79
N VAL A 229 8.52 2.65 -2.57
CA VAL A 229 8.58 3.31 -3.87
C VAL A 229 8.16 4.77 -3.71
N VAL A 230 9.06 5.70 -4.05
CA VAL A 230 8.82 7.15 -3.97
C VAL A 230 8.46 7.70 -5.34
N PHE A 231 7.33 8.40 -5.44
CA PHE A 231 6.90 9.11 -6.65
C PHE A 231 7.52 10.50 -6.71
N GLU A 232 8.68 10.61 -7.35
CA GLU A 232 9.31 11.90 -7.62
C GLU A 232 8.46 12.79 -8.55
N GLY A 233 8.55 14.10 -8.33
CA GLY A 233 7.81 15.15 -9.03
C GLY A 233 6.41 15.39 -8.44
N THR A 234 6.12 14.79 -7.29
CA THR A 234 4.82 14.93 -6.60
C THR A 234 4.86 15.98 -5.49
N GLY A 235 6.05 16.49 -5.13
CA GLY A 235 6.25 17.58 -4.19
C GLY A 235 6.68 17.13 -2.79
N ARG A 236 7.09 18.13 -1.99
CA ARG A 236 7.33 18.04 -0.53
C ARG A 236 8.20 16.84 -0.12
N ALA A 237 7.73 15.95 0.76
CA ALA A 237 8.55 14.87 1.32
C ALA A 237 9.04 13.89 0.24
N ALA A 238 8.21 13.52 -0.72
CA ALA A 238 8.60 12.63 -1.81
C ALA A 238 9.78 13.19 -2.61
N ASP A 239 9.73 14.47 -2.99
CA ASP A 239 10.79 15.10 -3.77
C ASP A 239 12.06 15.30 -2.94
N LEU A 240 11.93 15.63 -1.65
CA LEU A 240 13.06 15.73 -0.73
C LEU A 240 13.78 14.37 -0.59
N LEU A 241 13.03 13.28 -0.41
CA LEU A 241 13.59 11.93 -0.30
C LEU A 241 14.20 11.46 -1.64
N ALA A 242 13.56 11.77 -2.77
CA ALA A 242 14.10 11.47 -4.08
C ALA A 242 15.41 12.24 -4.35
N PHE A 243 15.43 13.54 -4.03
CA PHE A 243 16.61 14.39 -4.17
C PHE A 243 17.76 13.91 -3.29
N THR A 244 17.52 13.71 -1.99
CA THR A 244 18.56 13.25 -1.04
C THR A 244 19.13 11.91 -1.46
N HIS A 245 18.30 10.97 -1.91
CA HIS A 245 18.82 9.71 -2.44
C HIS A 245 19.66 9.93 -3.69
N LYS A 246 19.20 10.71 -4.68
CA LYS A 246 19.98 10.98 -5.89
C LYS A 246 21.33 11.63 -5.58
N HIS A 247 21.37 12.59 -4.66
CA HIS A 247 22.61 13.28 -4.30
C HIS A 247 23.53 12.43 -3.44
N THR A 248 23.00 11.62 -2.51
CA THR A 248 23.80 10.64 -1.77
C THR A 248 24.36 9.58 -2.72
N LEU A 249 23.54 9.12 -3.65
CA LEU A 249 23.95 8.20 -4.71
C LEU A 249 25.01 8.86 -5.58
N LEU A 250 24.87 10.12 -5.99
CA LEU A 250 25.89 10.83 -6.78
C LEU A 250 27.21 10.99 -6.01
N THR A 251 27.19 11.32 -4.72
CA THR A 251 28.40 11.35 -3.89
C THR A 251 29.04 9.96 -3.76
N LEU A 252 28.24 8.88 -3.76
CA LEU A 252 28.73 7.50 -3.77
C LEU A 252 29.17 7.02 -5.16
N LEU A 253 28.54 7.52 -6.24
CA LEU A 253 28.76 7.16 -7.65
C LEU A 253 29.76 8.08 -8.36
N GLU A 254 30.22 9.17 -7.74
CA GLU A 254 31.55 9.75 -8.01
C GLU A 254 32.66 8.72 -7.72
N GLY A 255 32.31 7.59 -7.07
CA GLY A 255 33.09 6.35 -7.06
C GLY A 255 32.68 5.27 -8.08
N GLU A 256 31.52 5.33 -8.76
CA GLU A 256 31.15 4.39 -9.85
C GLU A 256 29.80 4.76 -10.52
N ARG A 257 29.76 5.10 -11.81
CA ARG A 257 28.52 5.52 -12.51
C ARG A 257 27.53 4.38 -12.79
N ARG A 258 26.22 4.57 -12.55
CA ARG A 258 25.09 4.32 -13.49
C ARG A 258 23.69 4.52 -12.86
N SER A 259 22.83 5.26 -13.56
CA SER A 259 21.46 5.67 -13.21
C SER A 259 20.44 4.52 -13.15
N THR A 260 19.59 4.46 -12.11
CA THR A 260 18.39 3.59 -12.04
C THR A 260 17.31 4.15 -11.09
N ALA A 261 16.05 3.76 -11.31
CA ALA A 261 14.92 3.99 -10.40
C ALA A 261 15.22 3.45 -8.99
N VAL A 262 14.80 4.21 -7.97
CA VAL A 262 15.35 4.10 -6.62
C VAL A 262 14.51 3.19 -5.73
N LEU A 263 15.08 2.02 -5.39
CA LEU A 263 14.76 1.32 -4.15
C LEU A 263 15.65 1.93 -3.05
N LEU A 264 15.09 2.42 -1.95
CA LEU A 264 15.86 2.72 -0.75
C LEU A 264 16.28 1.38 -0.10
N ASN A 265 17.33 0.75 -0.62
CA ASN A 265 17.94 -0.41 0.02
C ASN A 265 19.41 -0.57 -0.43
N ARG A 266 20.38 -0.46 0.48
CA ARG A 266 21.77 -0.97 0.34
C ARG A 266 22.42 -1.19 1.73
N PRO A 267 23.42 -2.07 1.89
CA PRO A 267 23.66 -3.39 1.30
C PRO A 267 23.68 -4.51 2.38
N PHE A 268 23.26 -5.74 2.03
CA PHE A 268 23.64 -6.94 2.78
C PHE A 268 24.83 -7.62 2.09
N PRO A 269 25.75 -8.27 2.83
CA PRO A 269 26.87 -8.99 2.24
C PRO A 269 26.39 -10.23 1.49
N GLN A 270 26.94 -10.41 0.29
CA GLN A 270 27.03 -11.62 -0.53
C GLN A 270 25.99 -12.74 -0.30
N TYR A 271 24.87 -12.69 -1.03
CA TYR A 271 24.28 -13.91 -1.60
C TYR A 271 23.62 -13.57 -2.96
N PRO A 272 23.86 -14.37 -4.02
CA PRO A 272 23.36 -14.09 -5.35
C PRO A 272 21.88 -14.52 -5.46
N LEU A 273 21.13 -13.82 -6.32
CA LEU A 273 19.79 -14.15 -6.84
C LEU A 273 18.59 -13.49 -6.14
N CYS A 274 18.29 -12.24 -6.53
CA CYS A 274 16.90 -11.80 -6.68
C CYS A 274 16.79 -10.65 -7.72
N ASN A 275 17.11 -10.96 -8.97
CA ASN A 275 16.80 -10.07 -10.10
C ASN A 275 15.36 -10.30 -10.55
N ARG A 276 14.41 -9.52 -10.03
CA ARG A 276 13.12 -9.15 -10.66
C ARG A 276 12.39 -8.16 -9.74
N LEU A 277 12.85 -6.91 -9.79
CA LEU A 277 12.14 -5.75 -9.25
C LEU A 277 11.70 -4.89 -10.43
N PHE A 278 10.43 -4.47 -10.39
CA PHE A 278 9.77 -3.69 -11.43
C PHE A 278 10.61 -2.48 -11.84
N ARG A 279 11.25 -2.59 -13.00
CA ARG A 279 11.81 -1.46 -13.73
C ARG A 279 10.63 -0.79 -14.43
N CYS A 280 10.19 0.38 -13.95
CA CYS A 280 9.37 1.25 -14.77
C CYS A 280 10.32 1.83 -15.83
N SER A 281 10.47 1.12 -16.94
CA SER A 281 11.20 1.62 -18.10
C SER A 281 10.47 2.86 -18.62
N SER A 282 11.23 3.94 -18.80
CA SER A 282 10.91 5.02 -19.72
C SER A 282 10.45 4.38 -21.04
N PHE A 283 9.20 4.61 -21.41
CA PHE A 283 8.77 4.44 -22.79
C PHE A 283 8.79 5.84 -23.37
N ASP A 284 9.64 6.01 -24.38
CA ASP A 284 9.70 7.18 -25.25
C ASP A 284 8.33 7.50 -25.87
#